data_AF-A0A1H8TQX5-F1
#
_entry.id   AF-A0A1H8TQX5-F1
#
_cell.length_a   1.000
_cell.length_b   1.000
_cell.length_c   1.000
_cell.angle_alpha   90.00
_cell.angle_beta   90.00
_cell.angle_gamma   90.00
#
_symmetry.space_group_name_H-M   'P 1'
#
loop_
_entity.id
_entity.type
_entity.pdbx_description
1 polymer ?
#
loop_
_entity_poly.entity_id
_entity_poly.type
_entity_poly.pdbx_seq_one_letter_code
_entity_poly.pdbx_strand_id
1 'polypeptide(L)'
;MISCKLSFVSLLMLFHMKTNFSLLFYLKKPKNYTDGPVPIYLRITVAGKRSETTTARSCDPLQWNSKAGRLKGTKEASRTFNAYLDQLLLVYFGLVITAAISFGFALALKIQINALVELLQEQPGNISKPTPVQSQSNNMRFPHGAIQHKKPRQHHAIVKQ
;
A
#
# COMPACT_ATOMS: atom_id res chain seq x y z
N MET A 1 16.26 -11.18 -11.44
CA MET A 1 15.23 -10.44 -12.21
C MET A 1 13.81 -10.99 -11.98
N ILE A 2 13.36 -11.25 -10.73
CA ILE A 2 12.00 -11.78 -10.48
C ILE A 2 11.20 -10.99 -9.42
N SER A 3 11.78 -9.97 -8.77
CA SER A 3 11.09 -9.33 -7.63
C SER A 3 10.22 -8.10 -7.97
N CYS A 4 9.91 -7.82 -9.23
CA CYS A 4 9.22 -6.57 -9.61
C CYS A 4 7.87 -6.76 -10.34
N LYS A 5 7.34 -7.99 -10.43
CA LYS A 5 6.02 -8.25 -11.06
C LYS A 5 4.86 -8.31 -10.06
N LEU A 6 5.12 -8.36 -8.75
CA LEU A 6 4.09 -8.55 -7.73
C LEU A 6 3.42 -7.25 -7.25
N SER A 7 3.98 -6.07 -7.56
CA SER A 7 3.45 -4.78 -7.07
C SER A 7 2.27 -4.25 -7.91
N PHE A 8 2.31 -4.44 -9.24
CA PHE A 8 1.33 -3.79 -10.13
C PHE A 8 -0.04 -4.49 -10.15
N VAL A 9 -0.07 -5.82 -10.01
CA VAL A 9 -1.32 -6.61 -9.96
C VAL A 9 -2.04 -6.43 -8.62
N SER A 10 -1.29 -6.27 -7.51
CA SER A 10 -1.87 -5.99 -6.19
C SER A 10 -2.47 -4.58 -6.10
N LEU A 11 -1.91 -3.60 -6.82
CA LEU A 11 -2.44 -2.24 -6.90
C LEU A 11 -3.71 -2.16 -7.78
N LEU A 12 -3.77 -2.97 -8.84
CA LEU A 12 -4.95 -3.08 -9.72
C LEU A 12 -6.12 -3.80 -9.04
N MET A 13 -5.86 -4.77 -8.16
CA MET A 13 -6.86 -5.42 -7.31
C MET A 13 -7.52 -4.45 -6.30
N LEU A 14 -6.84 -3.36 -5.91
CA LEU A 14 -7.39 -2.33 -5.03
C LEU A 14 -8.35 -1.37 -5.75
N PHE A 15 -8.25 -1.22 -7.08
CA PHE A 15 -9.08 -0.30 -7.85
C PHE A 15 -10.45 -0.88 -8.27
N HIS A 16 -10.67 -2.19 -8.07
CA HIS A 16 -11.99 -2.82 -8.19
C HIS A 16 -12.73 -2.85 -6.83
N MET A 17 -12.50 -1.87 -5.95
CA MET A 17 -13.33 -1.70 -4.76
C MET A 17 -14.62 -0.99 -5.17
N LYS A 18 -15.67 -1.77 -5.48
CA LYS A 18 -17.06 -1.27 -5.48
C LYS A 18 -17.43 -0.88 -4.04
N THR A 19 -17.04 0.32 -3.64
CA THR A 19 -17.39 0.87 -2.33
C THR A 19 -18.86 1.27 -2.36
N ASN A 20 -19.72 0.40 -1.82
CA ASN A 20 -21.13 0.71 -1.67
C ASN A 20 -21.29 1.84 -0.65
N PHE A 21 -21.80 2.99 -1.11
CA PHE A 21 -22.17 4.13 -0.28
C PHE A 21 -23.70 4.23 -0.22
N SER A 22 -24.26 4.30 0.99
CA SER A 22 -25.70 4.46 1.19
C SER A 22 -26.00 5.34 2.40
N LEU A 23 -26.90 6.30 2.20
CA LEU A 23 -27.49 7.12 3.25
C LEU A 23 -28.98 6.79 3.38
N LEU A 24 -29.44 6.54 4.60
CA LEU A 24 -30.84 6.21 4.85
C LEU A 24 -31.34 6.91 6.12
N PHE A 25 -32.45 7.62 5.99
CA PHE A 25 -33.18 8.14 7.14
C PHE A 25 -34.17 7.11 7.66
N TYR A 26 -34.21 6.93 8.97
CA TYR A 26 -35.15 6.03 9.61
C TYR A 26 -35.54 6.54 11.01
N LEU A 27 -36.69 6.09 11.49
CA LEU A 27 -37.17 6.41 12.82
C LEU A 27 -36.65 5.41 13.84
N LYS A 28 -36.12 5.92 14.95
CA LYS A 28 -35.65 5.10 16.07
C LYS A 28 -36.56 5.29 17.27
N LYS A 29 -37.41 4.29 17.53
CA LYS A 29 -38.32 4.32 18.68
C LYS A 29 -37.53 4.07 19.97
N PRO A 30 -37.64 4.96 20.99
CA PRO A 30 -37.05 4.70 22.30
C PRO A 30 -37.75 3.51 22.99
N LYS A 31 -37.06 2.86 23.95
CA LYS A 31 -37.52 1.62 24.60
C LYS A 31 -38.89 1.75 25.30
N ASN A 32 -39.21 2.93 25.82
CA ASN A 32 -40.45 3.21 26.54
C ASN A 32 -41.40 4.14 25.74
N TYR A 33 -41.38 4.03 24.41
CA TYR A 33 -42.23 4.86 23.57
C TYR A 33 -43.70 4.46 23.69
N THR A 34 -44.52 5.34 24.25
CA THR A 34 -45.98 5.18 24.36
C THR A 34 -46.71 6.00 23.31
N ASP A 35 -46.39 7.30 23.19
CA ASP A 35 -46.95 8.19 22.18
C ASP A 35 -46.04 9.41 21.95
N GLY A 36 -46.24 10.12 20.83
CA GLY A 36 -45.59 11.40 20.54
C GLY A 36 -44.61 11.40 19.35
N PRO A 37 -43.78 12.44 19.22
CA PRO A 37 -42.86 12.55 18.10
C PRO A 37 -41.65 11.60 18.29
N VAL A 38 -41.29 10.87 17.24
CA VAL A 38 -40.17 9.91 17.23
C VAL A 38 -38.94 10.56 16.60
N PRO A 39 -37.73 10.42 17.18
CA PRO A 39 -36.52 10.99 16.62
C PRO A 39 -36.10 10.28 15.32
N ILE A 40 -35.59 11.07 14.37
CA ILE A 40 -35.05 10.60 13.10
C ILE A 40 -33.54 10.42 13.23
N TYR A 41 -33.07 9.32 12.66
CA TYR A 41 -31.65 8.97 12.60
C TYR A 41 -31.24 8.84 11.14
N LEU A 42 -29.99 9.24 10.87
CA LEU A 42 -29.30 9.02 9.61
C LEU A 42 -28.36 7.84 9.77
N ARG A 43 -28.53 6.82 8.93
CA ARG A 43 -27.57 5.73 8.78
C ARG A 43 -26.66 6.02 7.60
N ILE A 44 -25.37 5.95 7.84
CA ILE A 44 -24.31 6.07 6.84
C ILE A 44 -23.68 4.70 6.67
N THR A 45 -23.67 4.16 5.45
CA THR A 45 -23.00 2.90 5.13
C THR A 45 -21.92 3.14 4.10
N VAL A 46 -20.68 2.74 4.41
CA VAL A 46 -19.51 2.84 3.52
C VAL A 46 -18.81 1.49 3.53
N ALA A 47 -18.69 0.85 2.36
CA ALA A 47 -17.96 -0.43 2.22
C ALA A 47 -18.38 -1.50 3.26
N GLY A 48 -19.69 -1.59 3.53
CA GLY A 48 -20.26 -2.55 4.49
C GLY A 48 -20.19 -2.12 5.97
N LYS A 49 -19.43 -1.07 6.31
CA LYS A 49 -19.40 -0.49 7.66
C LYS A 49 -20.53 0.51 7.84
N ARG A 50 -21.20 0.46 8.98
CA ARG A 50 -22.36 1.30 9.31
C ARG A 50 -22.03 2.26 10.45
N SER A 51 -22.47 3.50 10.31
CA SER A 51 -22.47 4.51 11.37
C SER A 51 -23.86 5.14 11.46
N GLU A 52 -24.26 5.57 12.65
CA GLU A 52 -25.54 6.22 12.90
C GLU A 52 -25.32 7.59 13.51
N THR A 53 -26.00 8.60 12.97
CA THR A 53 -25.96 9.98 13.46
C THR A 53 -27.37 10.46 13.70
N THR A 54 -27.58 11.24 14.75
CA THR A 54 -28.88 11.88 15.01
C THR A 54 -29.08 13.07 14.08
N THR A 55 -30.30 13.28 13.58
CA THR A 55 -30.65 14.50 12.84
C THR A 55 -31.17 15.62 13.75
N ALA A 56 -31.20 15.40 15.08
CA ALA A 56 -31.76 16.32 16.08
C ALA A 56 -33.20 16.78 15.80
N ARG A 57 -33.94 16.04 14.95
CA ARG A 57 -35.33 16.29 14.60
C ARG A 57 -36.15 15.06 14.90
N SER A 58 -37.40 15.30 15.29
CA SER A 58 -38.39 14.27 15.52
C SER A 58 -39.62 14.52 14.66
N CYS A 59 -40.33 13.46 14.31
CA CYS A 59 -41.58 13.57 13.56
C CYS A 59 -42.63 12.58 14.04
N ASP A 60 -43.88 12.86 13.67
CA ASP A 60 -44.98 11.93 13.88
C ASP A 60 -44.77 10.69 12.99
N PRO A 61 -44.71 9.46 13.56
CA PRO A 61 -44.56 8.23 12.79
C PRO A 61 -45.69 8.00 11.77
N LEU A 62 -46.90 8.54 11.98
CA LEU A 62 -48.01 8.44 11.04
C LEU A 62 -47.74 9.22 9.75
N GLN A 63 -47.08 10.38 9.88
CA GLN A 63 -46.70 11.23 8.76
C GLN A 63 -45.42 10.76 8.07
N TRP A 64 -44.71 9.77 8.61
CA TRP A 64 -43.46 9.27 8.05
C TRP A 64 -43.68 8.22 6.96
N ASN A 65 -42.89 8.29 5.89
CA ASN A 65 -42.75 7.24 4.88
C ASN A 65 -41.44 6.49 5.10
N SER A 66 -41.50 5.32 5.73
CA SER A 66 -40.33 4.48 6.00
C SER A 66 -39.63 3.96 4.76
N LYS A 67 -40.33 3.80 3.62
CA LYS A 67 -39.71 3.36 2.36
C LYS A 67 -38.92 4.48 1.70
N ALA A 68 -39.47 5.70 1.70
CA ALA A 68 -38.81 6.86 1.11
C ALA A 68 -37.79 7.52 2.06
N GLY A 69 -37.90 7.29 3.37
CA GLY A 69 -37.11 7.99 4.38
C GLY A 69 -37.48 9.47 4.48
N ARG A 70 -38.77 9.82 4.30
CA ARG A 70 -39.26 11.20 4.16
C ARG A 70 -40.61 11.39 4.82
N LEU A 71 -40.99 12.64 5.08
CA LEU A 71 -42.37 12.97 5.46
C LEU A 71 -43.32 12.86 4.26
N LYS A 72 -44.51 12.37 4.54
CA LYS A 72 -45.65 12.29 3.63
C LYS A 72 -46.37 13.64 3.55
N GLY A 73 -47.14 13.81 2.48
CA GLY A 73 -48.01 14.97 2.27
C GLY A 73 -47.34 16.13 1.53
N THR A 74 -48.19 17.07 1.09
CA THR A 74 -47.83 18.22 0.25
C THR A 74 -47.82 19.54 1.00
N LYS A 75 -48.08 19.52 2.32
CA LYS A 75 -48.08 20.71 3.17
C LYS A 75 -46.69 21.35 3.20
N GLU A 76 -46.64 22.67 3.37
CA GLU A 76 -45.38 23.42 3.45
C GLU A 76 -44.46 22.89 4.57
N ALA A 77 -45.02 22.51 5.72
CA ALA A 77 -44.25 21.87 6.79
C ALA A 77 -43.52 20.59 6.34
N SER A 78 -44.18 19.74 5.54
CA SER A 78 -43.56 18.52 4.98
C SER A 78 -42.49 18.87 3.94
N ARG A 79 -42.71 19.91 3.12
CA ARG A 79 -41.72 20.39 2.13
C ARG A 79 -40.47 20.94 2.80
N THR A 80 -40.61 21.88 3.74
CA THR A 80 -39.48 22.46 4.47
C THR A 80 -38.70 21.40 5.23
N PHE A 81 -39.39 20.43 5.83
CA PHE A 81 -38.74 19.32 6.52
C PHE A 81 -37.95 18.41 5.57
N ASN A 82 -38.54 18.05 4.42
CA ASN A 82 -37.85 17.23 3.44
C ASN A 82 -36.66 17.97 2.80
N ALA A 83 -36.76 19.28 2.59
CA ALA A 83 -35.65 20.11 2.13
C ALA A 83 -34.49 20.13 3.15
N TYR A 84 -34.79 20.16 4.44
CA TYR A 84 -33.77 20.01 5.49
C TYR A 84 -33.07 18.65 5.41
N LEU A 85 -33.81 17.55 5.20
CA LEU A 85 -33.21 16.23 5.00
C LEU A 85 -32.32 16.19 3.76
N ASP A 86 -32.71 16.85 2.66
CA ASP A 86 -31.89 16.98 1.46
C ASP A 86 -30.59 17.75 1.72
N GLN A 87 -30.67 18.84 2.47
CA GLN A 87 -29.49 19.60 2.86
C GLN A 87 -28.52 18.74 3.68
N LEU A 88 -29.03 17.95 4.64
CA LEU A 88 -28.21 17.01 5.39
C LEU A 88 -27.54 15.99 4.46
N LEU A 89 -28.28 15.39 3.53
CA LEU A 89 -27.71 14.47 2.55
C LEU A 89 -26.56 15.15 1.79
N LEU A 90 -26.78 16.34 1.24
CA LEU A 90 -25.78 17.06 0.47
C LEU A 90 -24.50 17.33 1.28
N VAL A 91 -24.65 17.75 2.55
CA VAL A 91 -23.51 17.98 3.45
C VAL A 91 -22.73 16.69 3.72
N TYR A 92 -23.40 15.60 4.08
CA TYR A 92 -22.72 14.32 4.37
C TYR A 92 -22.11 13.68 3.12
N PHE A 93 -22.80 13.72 1.98
CA PHE A 93 -22.24 13.30 0.69
C PHE A 93 -20.99 14.14 0.36
N GLY A 94 -21.08 15.46 0.48
CA GLY A 94 -19.96 16.37 0.21
C GLY A 94 -18.76 16.10 1.11
N LEU A 95 -18.97 15.88 2.42
CA LEU A 95 -17.91 15.55 3.36
C LEU A 95 -17.20 14.25 2.96
N VAL A 96 -17.95 13.21 2.62
CA VAL A 96 -17.38 11.90 2.25
C VAL A 96 -16.63 12.00 0.93
N ILE A 97 -17.19 12.69 -0.06
CA ILE A 97 -16.58 12.88 -1.38
C ILE A 97 -15.29 13.69 -1.26
N THR A 98 -15.30 14.81 -0.54
CA THR A 98 -14.11 15.65 -0.36
C THR A 98 -13.00 14.94 0.41
N ALA A 99 -13.34 14.15 1.44
CA ALA A 99 -12.38 13.30 2.14
C ALA A 99 -11.81 12.19 1.24
N ALA A 100 -12.63 11.57 0.40
CA ALA A 100 -12.18 10.55 -0.54
C ALA A 100 -11.23 11.13 -1.61
N ILE A 101 -11.55 12.30 -2.16
CA ILE A 101 -10.73 13.00 -3.14
C ILE A 101 -9.39 13.42 -2.52
N SER A 102 -9.41 14.02 -1.31
CA SER A 102 -8.19 14.47 -0.65
C SER A 102 -7.27 13.31 -0.28
N PHE A 103 -7.82 12.19 0.21
CA PHE A 103 -7.05 10.97 0.46
C PHE A 103 -6.47 10.38 -0.83
N GLY A 104 -7.26 10.34 -1.90
CA GLY A 104 -6.81 9.87 -3.22
C GLY A 104 -5.67 10.72 -3.78
N PHE A 105 -5.78 12.05 -3.68
CA PHE A 105 -4.73 12.98 -4.10
C PHE A 105 -3.44 12.80 -3.29
N ALA A 106 -3.54 12.70 -1.96
CA ALA A 106 -2.39 12.47 -1.10
C ALA A 106 -1.67 11.14 -1.42
N LEU A 107 -2.43 10.08 -1.70
CA LEU A 107 -1.88 8.80 -2.12
C LEU A 107 -1.18 8.90 -3.48
N ALA A 108 -1.78 9.59 -4.45
CA ALA A 108 -1.19 9.82 -5.77
C ALA A 108 0.13 10.58 -5.69
N LEU A 109 0.18 11.66 -4.89
CA LEU A 109 1.42 12.41 -4.65
C LEU A 109 2.50 11.53 -4.02
N LYS A 110 2.13 10.70 -3.04
CA LYS A 110 3.09 9.78 -2.38
C LYS A 110 3.68 8.77 -3.36
N ILE A 111 2.87 8.22 -4.26
CA ILE A 111 3.33 7.32 -5.32
C ILE A 111 4.28 8.06 -6.27
N GLN A 112 3.92 9.26 -6.71
CA GLN A 112 4.75 10.04 -7.63
C GLN A 112 6.10 10.42 -7.03
N ILE A 113 6.12 10.82 -5.75
CA ILE A 113 7.35 11.12 -5.02
C ILE A 113 8.22 9.87 -4.88
N ASN A 114 7.64 8.73 -4.48
CA ASN A 114 8.39 7.48 -4.34
C ASN A 114 9.00 7.04 -5.69
N ALA A 115 8.23 7.14 -6.77
CA ALA A 115 8.73 6.84 -8.12
C ALA A 115 9.86 7.79 -8.54
N LEU A 116 9.76 9.08 -8.22
CA LEU A 116 10.83 10.05 -8.48
C LEU A 116 12.08 9.76 -7.65
N VAL A 117 11.93 9.37 -6.39
CA VAL A 117 13.04 8.98 -5.51
C VAL A 117 13.76 7.76 -6.07
N GLU A 118 13.04 6.75 -6.55
CA GLU A 118 13.63 5.57 -7.20
C GLU A 118 14.43 5.93 -8.46
N LEU A 119 13.92 6.85 -9.30
CA LEU A 119 14.64 7.34 -10.49
C LEU A 119 15.90 8.15 -10.15
N LEU A 120 15.90 8.89 -9.04
CA LEU A 120 17.07 9.66 -8.59
C LEU A 120 18.12 8.79 -7.89
N GLN A 121 17.77 7.57 -7.48
CA GLN A 121 18.72 6.61 -6.91
C GLN A 121 19.46 5.75 -7.95
N GLU A 122 19.11 5.85 -9.24
CA GLU A 122 19.94 5.27 -10.30
C GLU A 122 21.10 6.20 -10.68
N GLN A 123 22.23 6.06 -9.97
CA GLN A 123 23.55 6.45 -10.48
C GLN A 123 24.58 5.33 -10.23
N PRO A 124 25.54 5.11 -11.17
CA PRO A 124 26.14 3.81 -11.45
C PRO A 124 27.31 3.45 -10.52
N GLY A 125 27.04 2.62 -9.52
CA GLY A 125 28.07 2.03 -8.67
C GLY A 125 28.73 0.80 -9.31
N ASN A 126 29.46 0.96 -10.41
CA ASN A 126 30.47 -0.04 -10.81
C ASN A 126 31.69 0.64 -11.46
N ILE A 127 32.47 1.34 -10.64
CA ILE A 127 33.89 1.57 -10.96
C ILE A 127 34.59 0.26 -10.65
N SER A 128 34.96 -0.46 -11.70
CA SER A 128 35.85 -1.61 -11.65
C SER A 128 37.11 -1.25 -10.85
N LYS A 129 37.31 -1.94 -9.72
CA LYS A 129 38.64 -2.03 -9.11
C LYS A 129 39.59 -2.62 -10.16
N PRO A 130 40.79 -2.07 -10.38
CA PRO A 130 41.78 -2.73 -11.22
C PRO A 130 42.12 -4.08 -10.57
N THR A 131 41.96 -5.14 -11.36
CA THR A 131 42.36 -6.51 -11.02
C THR A 131 43.80 -6.52 -10.49
N PRO A 132 44.09 -7.13 -9.33
CA PRO A 132 45.46 -7.45 -8.98
C PRO A 132 45.99 -8.43 -10.03
N VAL A 133 46.99 -8.02 -10.81
CA VAL A 133 47.77 -8.92 -11.65
C VAL A 133 48.37 -9.97 -10.73
N GLN A 134 47.83 -11.19 -10.75
CA GLN A 134 48.54 -12.35 -10.22
C GLN A 134 49.70 -12.63 -11.16
N SER A 135 50.88 -12.17 -10.78
CA SER A 135 52.13 -12.72 -11.29
C SER A 135 52.18 -14.20 -10.90
N GLN A 136 51.93 -15.08 -11.87
CA GLN A 136 52.23 -16.49 -11.75
C GLN A 136 53.74 -16.65 -11.57
N SER A 137 54.18 -16.70 -10.31
CA SER A 137 55.42 -17.36 -9.93
C SER A 137 55.22 -18.85 -10.15
N ASN A 138 55.52 -19.31 -11.36
CA ASN A 138 55.63 -20.74 -11.64
C ASN A 138 56.84 -21.27 -10.85
N ASN A 139 56.54 -21.97 -9.76
CA ASN A 139 57.47 -22.85 -9.05
C ASN A 139 57.94 -23.97 -10.00
N MET A 140 59.01 -23.72 -10.75
CA MET A 140 59.80 -24.79 -11.37
C MET A 140 60.55 -25.53 -10.27
N ARG A 141 60.02 -26.71 -9.93
CA ARG A 141 60.64 -27.69 -9.04
C ARG A 141 61.78 -28.37 -9.81
N PHE A 142 63.02 -28.01 -9.51
CA PHE A 142 64.21 -28.65 -10.08
C PHE A 142 64.43 -30.05 -9.49
N PRO A 143 64.70 -31.08 -10.31
CA PRO A 143 65.07 -32.40 -9.82
C PRO A 143 66.51 -32.38 -9.25
N HIS A 144 66.67 -32.88 -8.02
CA HIS A 144 67.98 -33.14 -7.43
C HIS A 144 68.66 -34.31 -8.15
N GLY A 145 69.55 -34.01 -9.09
CA GLY A 145 70.52 -34.94 -9.64
C GLY A 145 71.80 -34.90 -8.81
N ALA A 146 72.17 -36.05 -8.24
CA ALA A 146 73.39 -36.22 -7.44
C ALA A 146 74.65 -35.96 -8.30
N ILE A 147 75.49 -35.04 -7.86
CA ILE A 147 76.81 -34.75 -8.44
C ILE A 147 77.80 -35.77 -7.88
N GLN A 148 78.24 -36.70 -8.72
CA GLN A 148 79.32 -37.63 -8.45
C GLN A 148 80.67 -36.91 -8.60
N HIS A 149 81.44 -36.83 -7.50
CA HIS A 149 82.82 -36.33 -7.49
C HIS A 149 83.75 -37.26 -8.28
N LYS A 150 84.30 -36.79 -9.41
CA LYS A 150 85.48 -37.41 -10.05
C LYS A 150 86.76 -36.85 -9.40
N LYS A 151 87.46 -37.69 -8.65
CA LYS A 151 88.84 -37.45 -8.14
C LYS A 151 89.85 -37.64 -9.28
N PRO A 152 90.88 -36.78 -9.41
CA PRO A 152 91.89 -36.89 -10.46
C PRO A 152 92.88 -38.04 -10.19
N ARG A 153 93.27 -38.74 -11.27
CA ARG A 153 94.35 -39.75 -11.30
C ARG A 153 95.70 -39.06 -11.53
N GLN A 154 96.71 -39.40 -10.73
CA GLN A 154 98.12 -39.32 -11.13
C GLN A 154 98.85 -40.62 -10.76
N HIS A 155 98.96 -41.47 -11.77
CA HIS A 155 100.17 -42.11 -12.33
C HIS A 155 101.42 -42.46 -11.49
N HIS A 156 101.84 -43.73 -11.71
CA HIS A 156 103.17 -44.35 -11.60
C HIS A 156 103.65 -44.68 -10.16
N ALA A 157 104.30 -45.80 -9.85
CA ALA A 157 105.09 -46.72 -10.67
C ALA A 157 105.45 -48.02 -9.87
N ILE A 158 105.94 -49.05 -10.59
CA ILE A 158 107.06 -49.97 -10.22
C ILE A 158 106.75 -51.10 -9.20
N VAL A 159 107.14 -52.40 -9.31
CA VAL A 159 107.95 -53.24 -10.23
C VAL A 159 108.03 -54.68 -9.63
N LYS A 160 108.13 -55.72 -10.47
CA LYS A 160 108.72 -57.10 -10.28
C LYS A 160 108.09 -58.00 -9.19
N GLN A 161 108.01 -59.33 -9.34
CA GLN A 161 108.82 -60.31 -10.08
C GLN A 161 107.99 -61.23 -10.97
#